data_AF-A0A7S1WST1-F1
#
_entry.id   AF-A0A7S1WST1-F1
#
_cell.length_a   1.000
_cell.length_b   1.000
_cell.length_c   1.000
_cell.angle_alpha   90.00
_cell.angle_beta   90.00
_cell.angle_gamma   90.00
#
_symmetry.space_group_name_H-M   'P 1'
#
loop_
_entity.id
_entity.type
_entity.pdbx_description
1 polymer ?
#
loop_
_entity_poly.entity_id
_entity_poly.type
_entity_poly.pdbx_seq_one_letter_code
_entity_poly.pdbx_strand_id
1 'polypeptide(L)'
;ASAVVAAVASFAGLAIFFFLFDSIGYRMVAAFIVSLAVNGMHYTGMQSGRYFVSEHRGIWGKSTVGLDLDALSVLIGVLILNFTLMACTGYYVEVLETVRKREGEAFEKELRHKGYMANAKSWITRARGMRYPMCLVRYDTFVRMGKMVPHEALRDAHRLVYLNTVHAANKEKKKRFIVYFSHQWLSSKIPDPKNRHFQDMLAALSALSKVYRIRPENILIWVDYCSIPQEGLDQQQLAIDSIGTYVSVCSAFVIVAPQVLHSETHTPCNFMTYAKRCWCRLEVFCSLIAALKTKPPSAASTTVAEGDEDGEDEDGRRTRGANMPPTPEEAVGINGLSPPPPPHPSQKAGDPTCILQEMHKVFLVVDDQLHRLNFF
;
A
#
# COMPACT_ATOMS: atom_id res chain seq x y z
N ALA A 1 26.60 21.43 -62.44
CA ALA A 1 26.02 22.53 -61.65
C ALA A 1 24.53 22.30 -61.39
N SER A 2 23.70 22.16 -62.43
CA SER A 2 22.26 21.87 -62.32
C SER A 2 21.95 20.64 -61.45
N ALA A 3 22.61 19.50 -61.69
CA ALA A 3 22.42 18.27 -60.90
C ALA A 3 22.71 18.45 -59.40
N VAL A 4 23.70 19.28 -59.07
CA VAL A 4 24.08 19.56 -57.67
C VAL A 4 23.03 20.47 -57.01
N VAL A 5 22.57 21.50 -57.73
CA VAL A 5 21.53 22.42 -57.22
C VAL A 5 20.23 21.69 -56.92
N ALA A 6 19.82 20.76 -57.78
CA ALA A 6 18.58 20.05 -57.54
C ALA A 6 18.72 18.90 -56.54
N ALA A 7 19.89 18.26 -56.43
CA ALA A 7 20.18 17.37 -55.31
C ALA A 7 20.05 18.13 -53.97
N VAL A 8 20.67 19.31 -53.86
CA VAL A 8 20.60 20.15 -52.66
C VAL A 8 19.17 20.64 -52.38
N ALA A 9 18.42 21.04 -53.42
CA ALA A 9 17.02 21.44 -53.27
C ALA A 9 16.11 20.28 -52.83
N SER A 10 16.39 19.05 -53.31
CA SER A 10 15.66 17.85 -52.90
C SER A 10 15.94 17.51 -51.44
N PHE A 11 17.21 17.56 -51.01
CA PHE A 11 17.59 17.32 -49.62
C PHE A 11 17.00 18.37 -48.66
N ALA A 12 17.01 19.67 -49.05
CA ALA A 12 16.43 20.74 -48.24
C ALA A 12 14.89 20.62 -48.16
N GLY A 13 14.23 20.30 -49.29
CA GLY A 13 12.80 20.01 -49.31
C GLY A 13 12.46 18.85 -48.39
N LEU A 14 13.18 17.73 -48.50
CA LEU A 14 12.97 16.54 -47.68
C LEU A 14 13.12 16.84 -46.18
N ALA A 15 14.13 17.64 -45.80
CA ALA A 15 14.35 18.04 -44.41
C ALA A 15 13.20 18.91 -43.89
N ILE A 16 12.72 19.89 -44.67
CA ILE A 16 11.58 20.75 -44.30
C ILE A 16 10.30 19.90 -44.14
N PHE A 17 10.06 18.95 -45.05
CA PHE A 17 8.92 18.03 -44.96
C PHE A 17 8.99 17.11 -43.75
N PHE A 18 10.20 16.70 -43.35
CA PHE A 18 10.44 15.86 -42.19
C PHE A 18 10.00 16.52 -40.87
N PHE A 19 10.13 17.84 -40.77
CA PHE A 19 9.76 18.60 -39.56
C PHE A 19 8.31 19.11 -39.54
N LEU A 20 7.59 19.13 -40.67
CA LEU A 20 6.28 19.79 -40.77
C LEU A 20 5.05 18.86 -40.78
N PHE A 21 5.20 17.58 -41.11
CA PHE A 21 4.06 16.67 -41.23
C PHE A 21 4.20 15.50 -40.27
N ASP A 22 3.19 15.19 -39.43
CA ASP A 22 3.30 14.14 -38.41
C ASP A 22 3.05 12.72 -38.92
N SER A 23 2.42 12.55 -40.08
CA SER A 23 2.10 11.22 -40.61
C SER A 23 3.08 10.76 -41.68
N ILE A 24 3.61 9.55 -41.50
CA ILE A 24 4.59 8.92 -42.37
C ILE A 24 4.08 8.76 -43.82
N GLY A 25 2.77 8.54 -44.00
CA GLY A 25 2.16 8.42 -45.33
C GLY A 25 2.26 9.72 -46.13
N TYR A 26 1.98 10.86 -45.49
CA TYR A 26 2.11 12.17 -46.15
C TYR A 26 3.56 12.52 -46.47
N ARG A 27 4.50 12.12 -45.61
CA ARG A 27 5.95 12.31 -45.86
C ARG A 27 6.41 11.53 -47.10
N MET A 28 5.99 10.28 -47.24
CA MET A 28 6.34 9.42 -48.39
C MET A 28 5.76 9.97 -49.71
N VAL A 29 4.50 10.40 -49.71
CA VAL A 29 3.85 10.97 -50.90
C VAL A 29 4.49 12.29 -51.31
N ALA A 30 4.77 13.19 -50.36
CA ALA A 30 5.40 14.47 -50.64
C ALA A 30 6.82 14.30 -51.20
N ALA A 31 7.64 13.43 -50.60
CA ALA A 31 8.99 13.13 -51.08
C ALA A 31 8.98 12.55 -52.51
N PHE A 32 8.02 11.67 -52.82
CA PHE A 32 7.85 11.14 -54.17
C PHE A 32 7.54 12.24 -55.18
N ILE A 33 6.62 13.16 -54.85
CA ILE A 33 6.26 14.29 -55.71
C ILE A 33 7.45 15.22 -55.95
N VAL A 34 8.21 15.56 -54.91
CA VAL A 34 9.41 16.41 -55.02
C VAL A 34 10.49 15.72 -55.87
N SER A 35 10.73 14.42 -55.66
CA SER A 35 11.69 13.63 -56.43
C SER A 35 11.30 13.58 -57.92
N LEU A 36 10.01 13.35 -58.22
CA LEU A 36 9.51 13.41 -59.59
C LEU A 36 9.68 14.79 -60.23
N ALA A 37 9.37 15.86 -59.50
CA ALA A 37 9.49 17.23 -59.99
C ALA A 37 10.96 17.59 -60.30
N VAL A 38 11.87 17.25 -59.39
CA VAL A 38 13.30 17.52 -59.56
C VAL A 38 13.90 16.71 -60.71
N ASN A 39 13.57 15.43 -60.79
CA ASN A 39 14.04 14.59 -61.89
C ASN A 39 13.42 15.00 -63.24
N GLY A 40 12.16 15.41 -63.25
CA GLY A 40 11.49 15.97 -64.44
C GLY A 40 12.16 17.26 -64.92
N MET A 41 12.56 18.15 -64.01
CA MET A 41 13.35 19.34 -64.35
C MET A 41 14.72 18.97 -64.94
N HIS A 42 15.37 17.92 -64.44
CA HIS A 42 16.62 17.45 -65.04
C HIS A 42 16.44 16.82 -66.42
N TYR A 43 15.40 16.03 -66.60
CA TYR A 43 15.12 15.39 -67.88
C TYR A 43 14.82 16.42 -68.98
N THR A 44 13.98 17.41 -68.66
CA THR A 44 13.64 18.50 -69.59
C THR A 44 14.82 19.47 -69.82
N GLY A 45 15.72 19.62 -68.85
CA GLY A 45 16.95 20.41 -68.99
C GLY A 45 18.13 19.69 -69.66
N MET A 46 18.10 18.35 -69.78
CA MET A 46 19.15 17.54 -70.42
C MET A 46 18.76 17.07 -71.82
N GLN A 47 18.21 17.96 -72.64
CA GLN A 47 18.10 17.72 -74.07
C GLN A 47 19.53 17.64 -74.67
N SER A 48 20.00 16.40 -74.86
CA SER A 48 21.20 15.94 -75.59
C SER A 48 22.54 16.65 -75.30
N GLY A 49 23.22 16.25 -74.23
CA GLY A 49 24.68 16.31 -74.18
C GLY A 49 25.28 14.98 -74.64
N ARG A 50 25.78 14.88 -75.89
CA ARG A 50 26.65 13.75 -76.28
C ARG A 50 28.01 13.97 -75.60
N TYR A 51 28.32 13.17 -74.59
CA TYR A 51 29.62 13.21 -73.94
C TYR A 51 30.63 12.46 -74.80
N PHE A 52 31.44 13.18 -75.55
CA PHE A 52 32.60 12.59 -76.22
C PHE A 52 33.75 12.48 -75.21
N VAL A 53 34.12 11.27 -74.84
CA VAL A 53 35.30 11.01 -74.00
C VAL A 53 36.54 11.20 -74.86
N SER A 54 37.41 12.15 -74.49
CA SER A 54 38.71 12.33 -75.13
C SER A 54 39.65 11.19 -74.72
N GLU A 55 40.26 10.51 -75.72
CA GLU A 55 41.32 9.52 -75.53
C GLU A 55 42.49 10.12 -74.73
N HIS A 56 42.79 9.59 -73.54
CA HIS A 56 44.06 9.82 -72.87
C HIS A 56 44.99 8.63 -73.08
N ARG A 57 46.13 8.85 -73.75
CA ARG A 57 47.19 7.85 -73.95
C ARG A 57 47.95 7.61 -72.65
N GLY A 58 47.53 6.59 -71.89
CA GLY A 58 48.30 6.02 -70.80
C GLY A 58 49.22 4.86 -71.24
N ILE A 59 50.24 4.58 -70.43
CA ILE A 59 51.34 3.63 -70.71
C ILE A 59 50.88 2.15 -70.77
N TRP A 60 49.65 1.83 -70.33
CA TRP A 60 49.17 0.46 -70.12
C TRP A 60 48.14 -0.05 -71.15
N GLY A 61 48.23 0.39 -72.42
CA GLY A 61 47.43 -0.17 -73.52
C GLY A 61 45.99 0.33 -73.60
N LYS A 62 45.39 0.16 -74.79
CA LYS A 62 44.04 0.65 -75.13
C LYS A 62 42.98 -0.21 -74.43
N SER A 63 42.33 0.33 -73.41
CA SER A 63 41.04 -0.18 -72.97
C SER A 63 40.12 0.99 -72.63
N THR A 64 39.32 1.39 -73.61
CA THR A 64 38.17 2.27 -73.41
C THR A 64 36.98 1.39 -73.07
N VAL A 65 36.66 1.26 -71.79
CA VAL A 65 35.37 0.72 -71.37
C VAL A 65 34.37 1.88 -71.46
N GLY A 66 33.82 2.09 -72.65
CA GLY A 66 32.74 3.06 -72.85
C GLY A 66 31.48 2.53 -72.18
N LEU A 67 31.14 3.07 -71.01
CA LEU A 67 29.86 2.82 -70.39
C LEU A 67 28.83 3.78 -70.99
N ASP A 68 28.14 3.34 -72.04
CA ASP A 68 26.92 4.01 -72.50
C ASP A 68 25.81 3.76 -71.48
N LEU A 69 25.77 4.63 -70.47
CA LEU A 69 24.68 4.64 -69.51
C LEU A 69 23.51 5.40 -70.13
N ASP A 70 22.48 4.64 -70.52
CA ASP A 70 21.22 5.22 -70.94
C ASP A 70 20.66 6.12 -69.83
N ALA A 71 20.17 7.31 -70.20
CA ALA A 71 19.68 8.31 -69.25
C ALA A 71 18.54 7.77 -68.38
N LEU A 72 17.75 6.84 -68.92
CA LEU A 72 16.72 6.11 -68.18
C LEU A 72 17.31 5.30 -67.02
N SER A 73 18.47 4.66 -67.21
CA SER A 73 19.13 3.86 -66.19
C SER A 73 19.65 4.71 -65.02
N VAL A 74 20.17 5.90 -65.33
CA VAL A 74 20.60 6.88 -64.30
C VAL A 74 19.40 7.38 -63.49
N LEU A 75 18.29 7.70 -64.16
CA LEU A 75 17.05 8.13 -63.51
C LEU A 75 16.49 7.05 -62.56
N ILE A 76 16.41 5.80 -63.03
CA ILE A 76 15.96 4.66 -62.22
C ILE A 76 16.89 4.46 -61.02
N GLY A 77 18.20 4.53 -61.20
CA GLY A 77 19.18 4.39 -60.12
C GLY A 77 19.02 5.45 -59.02
N VAL A 78 18.83 6.71 -59.41
CA VAL A 78 18.60 7.82 -58.46
C VAL A 78 17.27 7.65 -57.71
N LEU A 79 16.21 7.22 -58.40
CA LEU A 79 14.91 6.94 -57.75
C LEU A 79 15.01 5.81 -56.73
N ILE A 80 15.70 4.71 -57.06
CA ILE A 80 15.92 3.58 -56.14
C ILE A 80 16.72 4.04 -54.91
N LEU A 81 17.79 4.81 -55.12
CA LEU A 81 18.61 5.33 -54.02
C LEU A 81 17.81 6.23 -53.09
N ASN A 82 17.02 7.15 -53.64
CA ASN A 82 16.17 8.05 -52.86
C ASN A 82 15.10 7.28 -52.07
N PHE A 83 14.47 6.28 -52.69
CA PHE A 83 13.47 5.46 -52.01
C PHE A 83 14.09 4.64 -50.87
N THR A 84 15.28 4.10 -51.07
CA THR A 84 16.02 3.35 -50.05
C THR A 84 16.40 4.25 -48.86
N LEU A 85 16.94 5.44 -49.13
CA LEU A 85 17.26 6.41 -48.07
C LEU A 85 16.02 6.83 -47.28
N MET A 86 14.88 7.01 -47.96
CA MET A 86 13.61 7.35 -47.33
C MET A 86 13.07 6.20 -46.47
N ALA A 87 13.15 4.96 -46.94
CA ALA A 87 12.76 3.79 -46.16
C ALA A 87 13.64 3.63 -44.91
N CYS A 88 14.96 3.81 -45.03
CA CYS A 88 15.88 3.74 -43.89
C CYS A 88 15.63 4.85 -42.86
N THR A 89 15.39 6.08 -43.32
CA THR A 89 15.10 7.21 -42.43
C THR A 89 13.73 7.06 -41.76
N GLY A 90 12.69 6.63 -42.48
CA GLY A 90 11.38 6.32 -41.91
C GLY A 90 11.46 5.22 -40.85
N TYR A 91 12.17 4.13 -41.15
CA TYR A 91 12.41 3.04 -40.19
C TYR A 91 13.15 3.53 -38.95
N TYR A 92 14.21 4.31 -39.11
CA TYR A 92 14.98 4.85 -37.99
C TYR A 92 14.12 5.71 -37.06
N VAL A 93 13.21 6.48 -37.62
CA VAL A 93 12.34 7.41 -36.88
C VAL A 93 11.25 6.65 -36.13
N GLU A 94 10.64 5.65 -36.75
CA GLU A 94 9.69 4.77 -36.07
C GLU A 94 10.35 4.01 -34.90
N VAL A 95 11.59 3.55 -35.09
CA VAL A 95 12.37 2.93 -34.01
C VAL A 95 12.65 3.95 -32.89
N LEU A 96 13.03 5.19 -33.21
CA LEU A 96 13.23 6.23 -32.20
C LEU A 96 11.95 6.61 -31.47
N GLU A 97 10.83 6.73 -32.17
CA GLU A 97 9.53 7.05 -31.57
C GLU A 97 9.05 5.93 -30.65
N THR A 98 9.21 4.67 -31.06
CA THR A 98 8.85 3.51 -30.23
C THR A 98 9.72 3.41 -28.98
N VAL A 99 11.02 3.67 -29.09
CA VAL A 99 11.93 3.74 -27.92
C VAL A 99 11.51 4.87 -26.99
N ARG A 100 11.30 6.08 -27.51
CA ARG A 100 10.87 7.25 -26.71
C ARG A 100 9.54 6.99 -26.00
N LYS A 101 8.59 6.35 -26.68
CA LYS A 101 7.30 5.98 -26.09
C LYS A 101 7.46 4.97 -24.95
N ARG A 102 8.29 3.93 -25.15
CA ARG A 102 8.58 2.92 -24.11
C ARG A 102 9.27 3.54 -22.90
N GLU A 103 10.24 4.43 -23.11
CA GLU A 103 10.92 5.16 -22.02
C GLU A 103 9.94 6.07 -21.27
N GLY A 104 9.07 6.79 -21.98
CA GLY A 104 8.02 7.62 -21.39
C GLY A 104 7.05 6.81 -20.52
N GLU A 105 6.57 5.67 -21.02
CA GLU A 105 5.68 4.77 -20.27
C GLU A 105 6.38 4.16 -19.04
N ALA A 106 7.66 3.79 -19.16
CA ALA A 106 8.45 3.25 -18.06
C ALA A 106 8.67 4.31 -16.97
N PHE A 107 9.04 5.53 -17.35
CA PHE A 107 9.23 6.65 -16.45
C PHE A 107 7.93 7.03 -15.73
N GLU A 108 6.80 7.05 -16.44
CA GLU A 108 5.49 7.31 -15.84
C GLU A 108 5.07 6.21 -14.86
N LYS A 109 5.34 4.93 -15.17
CA LYS A 109 5.15 3.81 -14.23
C LYS A 109 6.02 3.97 -12.98
N GLU A 110 7.28 4.38 -13.15
CA GLU A 110 8.21 4.61 -12.04
C GLU A 110 7.77 5.78 -11.16
N LEU A 111 7.36 6.91 -11.75
CA LEU A 111 6.80 8.05 -11.02
C LEU A 111 5.56 7.66 -10.22
N ARG A 112 4.62 6.92 -10.82
CA ARG A 112 3.44 6.38 -10.12
C ARG A 112 3.83 5.49 -8.96
N HIS A 113 4.80 4.59 -9.16
CA HIS A 113 5.29 3.69 -8.13
C HIS A 113 5.98 4.46 -6.98
N LYS A 114 6.85 5.41 -7.28
CA LYS A 114 7.51 6.29 -6.30
C LYS A 114 6.49 7.12 -5.51
N GLY A 115 5.49 7.68 -6.18
CA GLY A 115 4.39 8.41 -5.54
C GLY A 115 3.58 7.51 -4.59
N TYR A 116 3.25 6.29 -5.04
CA TYR A 116 2.56 5.30 -4.20
C TYR A 116 3.40 4.92 -2.96
N MET A 117 4.71 4.70 -3.12
CA MET A 117 5.62 4.37 -2.02
C MET A 117 5.81 5.52 -1.02
N ALA A 118 5.98 6.75 -1.52
CA ALA A 118 6.07 7.94 -0.67
C ALA A 118 4.80 8.13 0.17
N ASN A 119 3.64 7.97 -0.47
CA ASN A 119 2.35 7.97 0.21
C ASN A 119 2.31 6.86 1.27
N ALA A 120 2.59 5.61 0.90
CA ALA A 120 2.57 4.47 1.81
C ALA A 120 3.44 4.71 3.07
N LYS A 121 4.65 5.24 2.91
CA LYS A 121 5.52 5.60 4.04
C LYS A 121 4.90 6.67 4.95
N SER A 122 4.27 7.68 4.36
CA SER A 122 3.51 8.70 5.11
C SER A 122 2.34 8.09 5.88
N TRP A 123 1.53 7.23 5.24
CA TRP A 123 0.41 6.54 5.91
C TRP A 123 0.89 5.66 7.06
N ILE A 124 1.95 4.87 6.87
CA ILE A 124 2.54 4.04 7.93
C ILE A 124 3.01 4.89 9.10
N THR A 125 3.63 6.03 8.82
CA THR A 125 4.13 6.94 9.86
C THR A 125 2.98 7.55 10.65
N ARG A 126 1.90 7.95 9.98
CA ARG A 126 0.69 8.50 10.61
C ARG A 126 -0.06 7.45 11.44
N ALA A 127 -0.14 6.22 10.94
CA ALA A 127 -0.78 5.08 11.62
C ALA A 127 -0.11 4.62 12.92
N ARG A 128 1.14 5.03 13.17
CA ARG A 128 1.90 4.68 14.39
C ARG A 128 1.41 5.41 15.65
N GLY A 129 0.63 6.48 15.50
CA GLY A 129 0.17 7.30 16.62
C GLY A 129 -1.34 7.36 16.74
N MET A 130 -1.82 7.58 17.97
CA MET A 130 -3.20 7.97 18.24
C MET A 130 -3.28 9.50 18.17
N ARG A 131 -3.63 10.04 16.98
CA ARG A 131 -3.73 11.48 16.70
C ARG A 131 -5.10 12.07 17.06
N TYR A 132 -6.10 11.20 17.20
CA TYR A 132 -7.42 11.53 17.72
C TYR A 132 -7.80 10.53 18.83
N PRO A 133 -8.53 10.95 19.88
CA PRO A 133 -8.97 10.05 20.93
C PRO A 133 -9.75 8.86 20.40
N MET A 134 -9.48 7.66 20.93
CA MET A 134 -10.28 6.49 20.62
C MET A 134 -11.66 6.63 21.29
N CYS A 135 -12.70 6.74 20.48
CA CYS A 135 -14.07 6.89 20.95
C CYS A 135 -14.79 5.54 20.91
N LEU A 136 -15.41 5.16 22.02
CA LEU A 136 -16.05 3.85 22.19
C LEU A 136 -17.49 4.00 22.65
N VAL A 137 -18.32 3.03 22.28
CA VAL A 137 -19.72 2.93 22.73
C VAL A 137 -19.83 1.77 23.72
N ARG A 138 -20.54 1.95 24.82
CA ARG A 138 -20.83 0.84 25.76
C ARG A 138 -21.84 -0.13 25.15
N TYR A 139 -21.71 -1.42 25.46
CA TYR A 139 -22.62 -2.45 24.99
C TYR A 139 -24.11 -2.12 25.20
N ASP A 140 -24.49 -1.73 26.42
CA ASP A 140 -25.88 -1.40 26.79
C ASP A 140 -26.45 -0.25 25.94
N THR A 141 -25.57 0.68 25.56
CA THR A 141 -25.94 1.85 24.77
C THR A 141 -26.07 1.48 23.31
N PHE A 142 -25.12 0.69 22.80
CA PHE A 142 -25.12 0.19 21.43
C PHE A 142 -26.35 -0.67 21.12
N VAL A 143 -26.70 -1.62 22.00
CA VAL A 143 -27.91 -2.46 21.83
C VAL A 143 -29.17 -1.61 21.81
N ARG A 144 -29.30 -0.65 22.73
CA ARG A 144 -30.48 0.24 22.83
C ARG A 144 -30.66 1.18 21.65
N MET A 145 -29.61 1.49 20.90
CA MET A 145 -29.72 2.34 19.71
C MET A 145 -30.57 1.69 18.60
N GLY A 146 -30.62 0.36 18.53
CA GLY A 146 -31.36 -0.40 17.52
C GLY A 146 -30.84 -0.28 16.08
N LYS A 147 -29.93 0.65 15.82
CA LYS A 147 -29.21 0.89 14.56
C LYS A 147 -27.89 1.61 14.84
N MET A 148 -27.00 1.67 13.86
CA MET A 148 -25.81 2.52 13.96
C MET A 148 -26.20 4.00 13.95
N VAL A 149 -25.54 4.78 14.81
CA VAL A 149 -25.81 6.22 15.04
C VAL A 149 -24.49 6.98 14.82
N PRO A 150 -24.50 8.12 14.13
CA PRO A 150 -23.28 8.87 13.84
C PRO A 150 -22.61 9.37 15.14
N HIS A 151 -21.29 9.53 15.06
CA HIS A 151 -20.44 9.98 16.16
C HIS A 151 -20.95 11.24 16.85
N GLU A 152 -21.35 12.26 16.10
CA GLU A 152 -21.82 13.55 16.60
C GLU A 152 -23.04 13.40 17.51
N ALA A 153 -24.04 12.62 17.07
CA ALA A 153 -25.23 12.37 17.86
C ALA A 153 -24.93 11.61 19.15
N LEU A 154 -23.94 10.70 19.14
CA LEU A 154 -23.50 9.99 20.35
C LEU A 154 -22.67 10.88 21.28
N ARG A 155 -21.83 11.76 20.74
CA ARG A 155 -21.05 12.76 21.48
C ARG A 155 -22.00 13.71 22.21
N ASP A 156 -22.95 14.29 21.49
CA ASP A 156 -23.85 15.32 22.01
C ASP A 156 -24.82 14.73 23.05
N ALA A 157 -25.13 13.44 22.94
CA ALA A 157 -25.89 12.70 23.94
C ALA A 157 -25.04 12.17 25.11
N HIS A 158 -23.73 12.49 25.18
CA HIS A 158 -22.78 12.00 26.17
C HIS A 158 -22.73 10.46 26.31
N ARG A 159 -22.83 9.77 25.17
CA ARG A 159 -22.86 8.30 25.07
C ARG A 159 -21.53 7.67 24.67
N LEU A 160 -20.51 8.50 24.40
CA LEU A 160 -19.18 8.06 24.01
C LEU A 160 -18.21 8.02 25.19
N VAL A 161 -17.36 6.99 25.21
CA VAL A 161 -16.22 6.87 26.10
C VAL A 161 -14.97 7.26 25.33
N TYR A 162 -14.27 8.30 25.81
CA TYR A 162 -13.07 8.82 25.17
C TYR A 162 -11.80 8.27 25.84
N LEU A 163 -10.91 7.71 25.03
CA LEU A 163 -9.58 7.27 25.46
C LEU A 163 -8.54 8.09 24.69
N ASN A 164 -8.01 9.12 25.35
CA ASN A 164 -7.15 10.13 24.72
C ASN A 164 -5.73 9.64 24.39
N THR A 165 -5.30 8.52 24.99
CA THR A 165 -3.94 8.00 24.80
C THR A 165 -3.94 6.48 24.63
N VAL A 166 -2.91 5.98 23.95
CA VAL A 166 -2.65 4.53 23.83
C VAL A 166 -2.50 3.87 25.21
N HIS A 167 -1.89 4.57 26.16
CA HIS A 167 -1.75 4.08 27.53
C HIS A 167 -3.12 3.93 28.22
N ALA A 168 -4.00 4.93 28.09
CA ALA A 168 -5.35 4.86 28.62
C ALA A 168 -6.14 3.70 27.99
N ALA A 169 -6.02 3.49 26.67
CA ALA A 169 -6.66 2.38 25.99
C ALA A 169 -6.15 1.01 26.44
N ASN A 170 -4.84 0.84 26.61
CA ASN A 170 -4.26 -0.38 27.17
C ASN A 170 -4.67 -0.62 28.62
N LYS A 171 -4.78 0.44 29.44
CA LYS A 171 -5.29 0.33 30.81
C LYS A 171 -6.76 -0.10 30.84
N GLU A 172 -7.57 0.44 29.92
CA GLU A 172 -8.99 0.09 29.82
C GLU A 172 -9.18 -1.34 29.31
N LYS A 173 -8.36 -1.79 28.34
CA LYS A 173 -8.33 -3.17 27.82
C LYS A 173 -8.12 -4.23 28.92
N LYS A 174 -7.40 -3.90 30.00
CA LYS A 174 -7.20 -4.79 31.16
C LYS A 174 -8.46 -4.95 32.02
N LYS A 175 -9.39 -4.01 31.95
CA LYS A 175 -10.62 -3.99 32.75
C LYS A 175 -11.86 -4.40 31.96
N ARG A 176 -11.90 -4.00 30.69
CA ARG A 176 -13.03 -4.16 29.78
C ARG A 176 -12.58 -4.78 28.48
N PHE A 177 -13.50 -5.47 27.83
CA PHE A 177 -13.25 -6.11 26.55
C PHE A 177 -13.62 -5.17 25.41
N ILE A 178 -12.61 -4.76 24.63
CA ILE A 178 -12.81 -3.81 23.53
C ILE A 178 -12.96 -4.60 22.23
N VAL A 179 -14.09 -4.46 21.56
CA VAL A 179 -14.39 -5.11 20.29
C VAL A 179 -14.29 -4.09 19.16
N TYR A 180 -13.44 -4.37 18.17
CA TYR A 180 -13.33 -3.58 16.95
C TYR A 180 -14.17 -4.23 15.84
N PHE A 181 -15.15 -3.52 15.31
CA PHE A 181 -15.88 -3.93 14.12
C PHE A 181 -15.33 -3.26 12.88
N SER A 182 -14.83 -4.07 11.95
CA SER A 182 -14.52 -3.63 10.60
C SER A 182 -15.61 -4.08 9.64
N HIS A 183 -16.04 -3.17 8.77
CA HIS A 183 -17.05 -3.43 7.76
C HIS A 183 -16.85 -2.53 6.55
N GLN A 184 -17.51 -2.85 5.44
CA GLN A 184 -17.59 -1.96 4.29
C GLN A 184 -18.89 -1.18 4.31
N TRP A 185 -18.90 0.07 3.84
CA TRP A 185 -20.14 0.83 3.75
C TRP A 185 -21.03 0.29 2.62
N LEU A 186 -22.34 0.16 2.88
CA LEU A 186 -23.35 -0.34 1.95
C LEU A 186 -24.08 0.78 1.17
N SER A 187 -23.72 2.02 1.43
CA SER A 187 -24.17 3.20 0.70
C SER A 187 -23.11 4.29 0.75
N SER A 188 -23.17 5.25 -0.17
CA SER A 188 -22.27 6.41 -0.18
C SER A 188 -22.48 7.37 0.99
N LYS A 189 -23.65 7.35 1.64
CA LYS A 189 -24.00 8.29 2.73
C LYS A 189 -24.20 7.60 4.07
N ILE A 190 -24.72 6.38 4.07
CA ILE A 190 -25.08 5.65 5.29
C ILE A 190 -24.37 4.30 5.26
N PRO A 191 -23.65 3.90 6.33
CA PRO A 191 -22.89 2.65 6.31
C PRO A 191 -23.78 1.40 6.21
N ASP A 192 -24.98 1.44 6.79
CA ASP A 192 -25.89 0.29 6.87
C ASP A 192 -27.37 0.71 6.77
N PRO A 193 -27.87 1.02 5.57
CA PRO A 193 -29.21 1.54 5.37
C PRO A 193 -30.31 0.51 5.67
N LYS A 194 -29.98 -0.79 5.60
CA LYS A 194 -30.93 -1.89 5.87
C LYS A 194 -30.72 -2.54 7.24
N ASN A 195 -29.85 -1.97 8.07
CA ASN A 195 -29.54 -2.45 9.43
C ASN A 195 -29.02 -3.91 9.48
N ARG A 196 -28.39 -4.39 8.41
CA ARG A 196 -27.87 -5.77 8.32
C ARG A 196 -26.54 -5.93 9.05
N HIS A 197 -25.63 -4.96 8.90
CA HIS A 197 -24.38 -4.97 9.68
C HIS A 197 -24.65 -4.85 11.17
N PHE A 198 -25.61 -4.03 11.57
CA PHE A 198 -25.95 -3.88 12.97
C PHE A 198 -26.45 -5.21 13.58
N GLN A 199 -27.27 -5.97 12.86
CA GLN A 199 -27.73 -7.30 13.30
C GLN A 199 -26.57 -8.28 13.49
N ASP A 200 -25.69 -8.37 12.49
CA ASP A 200 -24.48 -9.21 12.57
C ASP A 200 -23.59 -8.80 13.75
N MET A 201 -23.40 -7.50 13.99
CA MET A 201 -22.63 -6.99 15.14
C MET A 201 -23.25 -7.44 16.46
N LEU A 202 -24.58 -7.41 16.61
CA LEU A 202 -25.26 -7.90 17.82
C LEU A 202 -25.06 -9.41 18.02
N ALA A 203 -25.20 -10.20 16.95
CA ALA A 203 -24.95 -11.64 16.99
C ALA A 203 -23.50 -11.94 17.42
N ALA A 204 -22.55 -11.19 16.85
CA ALA A 204 -21.13 -11.28 17.19
C ALA A 204 -20.86 -10.96 18.67
N LEU A 205 -21.45 -9.89 19.21
CA LEU A 205 -21.27 -9.52 20.62
C LEU A 205 -21.82 -10.59 21.55
N SER A 206 -22.99 -11.15 21.23
CA SER A 206 -23.60 -12.24 21.99
C SER A 206 -22.71 -13.48 21.99
N ALA A 207 -22.20 -13.87 20.83
CA ALA A 207 -21.29 -14.99 20.68
C ALA A 207 -19.96 -14.76 21.41
N LEU A 208 -19.35 -13.58 21.28
CA LEU A 208 -18.10 -13.21 21.97
C LEU A 208 -18.27 -13.22 23.49
N SER A 209 -19.38 -12.67 24.01
CA SER A 209 -19.70 -12.69 25.44
C SER A 209 -19.72 -14.12 25.98
N LYS A 210 -20.33 -15.06 25.25
CA LYS A 210 -20.38 -16.48 25.63
C LYS A 210 -19.01 -17.15 25.53
N VAL A 211 -18.32 -16.99 24.40
CA VAL A 211 -17.03 -17.64 24.11
C VAL A 211 -15.96 -17.24 25.13
N TYR A 212 -15.93 -15.97 25.53
CA TYR A 212 -14.94 -15.46 26.48
C TYR A 212 -15.45 -15.34 27.91
N ARG A 213 -16.71 -15.73 28.18
CA ARG A 213 -17.38 -15.61 29.49
C ARG A 213 -17.31 -14.18 30.06
N ILE A 214 -17.57 -13.19 29.20
CA ILE A 214 -17.52 -11.77 29.56
C ILE A 214 -18.93 -11.26 29.80
N ARG A 215 -19.13 -10.56 30.92
CA ARG A 215 -20.39 -9.87 31.19
C ARG A 215 -20.62 -8.75 30.16
N PRO A 216 -21.81 -8.63 29.54
CA PRO A 216 -22.03 -7.66 28.46
C PRO A 216 -21.73 -6.20 28.85
N GLU A 217 -21.98 -5.81 30.09
CA GLU A 217 -21.64 -4.49 30.66
C GLU A 217 -20.15 -4.11 30.59
N ASN A 218 -19.26 -5.11 30.51
CA ASN A 218 -17.81 -4.93 30.41
C ASN A 218 -17.33 -4.86 28.96
N ILE A 219 -18.23 -4.84 27.97
CA ILE A 219 -17.87 -4.74 26.56
C ILE A 219 -17.95 -3.28 26.10
N LEU A 220 -16.87 -2.82 25.47
CA LEU A 220 -16.79 -1.56 24.75
C LEU A 220 -16.66 -1.84 23.25
N ILE A 221 -17.32 -1.02 22.45
CA ILE A 221 -17.47 -1.24 21.01
C ILE A 221 -16.85 -0.07 20.26
N TRP A 222 -16.00 -0.39 19.31
CA TRP A 222 -15.50 0.54 18.30
C TRP A 222 -16.11 0.17 16.95
N VAL A 223 -16.72 1.15 16.29
CA VAL A 223 -17.19 1.03 14.90
C VAL A 223 -17.07 2.40 14.25
N ASP A 224 -16.52 2.46 13.04
CA ASP A 224 -16.11 3.71 12.37
C ASP A 224 -17.18 4.81 12.40
N TYR A 225 -18.43 4.52 12.03
CA TYR A 225 -19.50 5.51 11.96
C TYR A 225 -19.89 6.11 13.32
N CYS A 226 -19.81 5.31 14.39
CA CYS A 226 -20.09 5.75 15.76
C CYS A 226 -18.86 6.39 16.43
N SER A 227 -17.66 5.97 16.03
CA SER A 227 -16.40 6.27 16.72
C SER A 227 -15.57 7.36 16.05
N ILE A 228 -15.82 7.66 14.77
CA ILE A 228 -15.11 8.67 13.98
C ILE A 228 -16.05 9.84 13.67
N PRO A 229 -15.63 11.10 13.84
CA PRO A 229 -16.39 12.26 13.39
C PRO A 229 -16.77 12.18 11.91
N GLN A 230 -18.03 12.49 11.59
CA GLN A 230 -18.60 12.48 10.25
C GLN A 230 -18.74 13.88 9.65
N GLU A 231 -18.86 14.93 10.48
CA GLU A 231 -19.12 16.30 10.01
C GLU A 231 -17.86 17.18 9.90
N GLY A 232 -16.76 16.80 10.59
CA GLY A 232 -15.50 17.56 10.58
C GLY A 232 -14.37 16.83 9.84
N LEU A 233 -14.03 17.27 8.62
CA LEU A 233 -13.04 16.60 7.76
C LEU A 233 -11.65 16.45 8.42
N ASP A 234 -11.16 17.50 9.08
CA ASP A 234 -9.84 17.45 9.73
C ASP A 234 -9.81 16.47 10.90
N GLN A 235 -10.85 16.50 11.75
CA GLN A 235 -10.99 15.58 12.87
C GLN A 235 -11.20 14.13 12.40
N GLN A 236 -12.01 13.97 11.35
CA GLN A 236 -12.22 12.70 10.67
C GLN A 236 -10.89 12.14 10.16
N GLN A 237 -10.09 12.97 9.48
CA GLN A 237 -8.79 12.52 8.97
C GLN A 237 -7.81 12.16 10.10
N LEU A 238 -7.79 12.90 11.21
CA LEU A 238 -6.97 12.55 12.38
C LEU A 238 -7.40 11.21 13.00
N ALA A 239 -8.70 10.92 13.04
CA ALA A 239 -9.23 9.64 13.50
C ALA A 239 -8.91 8.50 12.51
N ILE A 240 -9.05 8.74 11.21
CA ILE A 240 -8.66 7.78 10.15
C ILE A 240 -7.17 7.46 10.24
N ASP A 241 -6.32 8.49 10.38
CA ASP A 241 -4.89 8.34 10.59
C ASP A 241 -4.57 7.47 11.82
N SER A 242 -5.48 7.38 12.80
CA SER A 242 -5.30 6.66 14.06
C SER A 242 -5.85 5.22 14.05
N ILE A 243 -6.53 4.79 12.98
CA ILE A 243 -7.20 3.47 12.87
C ILE A 243 -6.26 2.32 13.22
N GLY A 244 -5.04 2.32 12.66
CA GLY A 244 -4.07 1.25 12.92
C GLY A 244 -3.73 1.11 14.42
N THR A 245 -3.70 2.24 15.13
CA THR A 245 -3.46 2.25 16.58
C THR A 245 -4.69 1.76 17.34
N TYR A 246 -5.92 2.18 16.97
CA TYR A 246 -7.16 1.69 17.58
C TYR A 246 -7.28 0.18 17.50
N VAL A 247 -7.06 -0.37 16.31
CA VAL A 247 -7.08 -1.82 16.10
C VAL A 247 -6.10 -2.51 17.04
N SER A 248 -4.86 -2.02 17.15
CA SER A 248 -3.83 -2.67 17.95
C SER A 248 -4.13 -2.78 19.45
N VAL A 249 -4.92 -1.84 20.00
CA VAL A 249 -5.30 -1.80 21.41
C VAL A 249 -6.64 -2.47 21.72
N CYS A 250 -7.33 -3.02 20.72
CA CYS A 250 -8.57 -3.78 20.96
C CYS A 250 -8.30 -5.19 21.50
N SER A 251 -9.31 -5.85 22.05
CA SER A 251 -9.25 -7.24 22.54
C SER A 251 -9.65 -8.25 21.48
N ALA A 252 -10.62 -7.90 20.64
CA ALA A 252 -11.07 -8.70 19.51
C ALA A 252 -11.25 -7.82 18.27
N PHE A 253 -10.97 -8.41 17.11
CA PHE A 253 -11.23 -7.80 15.81
C PHE A 253 -12.27 -8.64 15.07
N VAL A 254 -13.35 -8.02 14.64
CA VAL A 254 -14.48 -8.70 14.00
C VAL A 254 -14.74 -8.07 12.64
N ILE A 255 -14.65 -8.89 11.60
CA ILE A 255 -15.04 -8.55 10.24
C ILE A 255 -16.54 -8.79 10.11
N VAL A 256 -17.28 -7.76 9.73
CA VAL A 256 -18.71 -7.85 9.43
C VAL A 256 -18.87 -7.76 7.92
N ALA A 257 -19.24 -8.87 7.29
CA ALA A 257 -19.28 -8.97 5.83
C ALA A 257 -20.46 -9.83 5.36
N PRO A 258 -21.71 -9.42 5.60
CA PRO A 258 -22.89 -10.13 5.12
C PRO A 258 -22.94 -10.15 3.60
N GLN A 259 -23.72 -11.07 3.05
CA GLN A 259 -23.98 -11.16 1.62
C GLN A 259 -25.16 -10.25 1.25
N VAL A 260 -24.88 -8.99 0.91
CA VAL A 260 -25.89 -7.97 0.57
C VAL A 260 -25.53 -7.22 -0.71
N LEU A 261 -26.45 -6.43 -1.25
CA LEU A 261 -26.16 -5.51 -2.35
C LEU A 261 -25.95 -4.10 -1.83
N HIS A 262 -24.97 -3.40 -2.40
CA HIS A 262 -24.80 -1.96 -2.18
C HIS A 262 -26.05 -1.22 -2.68
N SER A 263 -26.48 -0.20 -1.96
CA SER A 263 -27.80 0.40 -2.14
C SER A 263 -27.96 1.15 -3.46
N GLU A 264 -26.91 1.85 -3.89
CA GLU A 264 -26.91 2.66 -5.11
C GLU A 264 -26.34 1.93 -6.33
N THR A 265 -25.18 1.27 -6.18
CA THR A 265 -24.49 0.62 -7.30
C THR A 265 -25.01 -0.78 -7.61
N HIS A 266 -25.82 -1.36 -6.71
CA HIS A 266 -26.29 -2.74 -6.77
C HIS A 266 -25.16 -3.78 -6.92
N THR A 267 -23.92 -3.41 -6.59
CA THR A 267 -22.79 -4.33 -6.60
C THR A 267 -22.85 -5.25 -5.38
N PRO A 268 -22.42 -6.52 -5.51
CA PRO A 268 -22.38 -7.42 -4.37
C PRO A 268 -21.40 -6.89 -3.31
N CYS A 269 -21.87 -6.85 -2.08
CA CYS A 269 -21.12 -6.57 -0.88
C CYS A 269 -21.04 -7.87 -0.08
N ASN A 270 -19.84 -8.41 0.06
CA ASN A 270 -19.52 -9.63 0.80
C ASN A 270 -18.03 -9.64 1.23
N PHE A 271 -17.60 -10.73 1.88
CA PHE A 271 -16.21 -10.90 2.31
C PHE A 271 -15.18 -10.70 1.20
N MET A 272 -15.44 -11.18 -0.03
CA MET A 272 -14.52 -11.03 -1.15
C MET A 272 -14.34 -9.58 -1.58
N THR A 273 -15.42 -8.80 -1.58
CA THR A 273 -15.35 -7.36 -1.87
C THR A 273 -14.73 -6.56 -0.72
N TYR A 274 -15.03 -6.93 0.52
CA TYR A 274 -14.41 -6.37 1.72
C TYR A 274 -12.88 -6.55 1.68
N ALA A 275 -12.40 -7.77 1.38
CA ALA A 275 -10.98 -8.11 1.36
C ALA A 275 -10.19 -7.36 0.28
N LYS A 276 -10.85 -6.79 -0.74
CA LYS A 276 -10.20 -5.97 -1.79
C LYS A 276 -9.98 -4.52 -1.36
N ARG A 277 -10.64 -4.04 -0.31
CA ARG A 277 -10.58 -2.63 0.12
C ARG A 277 -9.29 -2.34 0.88
N CYS A 278 -8.63 -1.24 0.55
CA CYS A 278 -7.34 -0.85 1.13
C CYS A 278 -7.41 -0.70 2.67
N TRP A 279 -8.40 0.05 3.16
CA TRP A 279 -8.59 0.28 4.61
C TRP A 279 -8.86 -1.01 5.38
N CYS A 280 -9.78 -1.84 4.89
CA CYS A 280 -10.09 -3.13 5.50
C CYS A 280 -8.86 -4.06 5.58
N ARG A 281 -8.02 -4.07 4.54
CA ARG A 281 -6.74 -4.81 4.56
C ARG A 281 -5.75 -4.24 5.57
N LEU A 282 -5.66 -2.92 5.69
CA LEU A 282 -4.81 -2.26 6.69
C LEU A 282 -5.23 -2.65 8.11
N GLU A 283 -6.53 -2.64 8.39
CA GLU A 283 -7.08 -3.01 9.69
C GLU A 283 -6.76 -4.46 10.05
N VAL A 284 -7.01 -5.41 9.13
CA VAL A 284 -6.65 -6.82 9.32
C VAL A 284 -5.14 -6.96 9.54
N PHE A 285 -4.31 -6.29 8.73
CA PHE A 285 -2.86 -6.32 8.89
C PHE A 285 -2.42 -5.80 10.27
N CYS A 286 -2.93 -4.65 10.71
CA CYS A 286 -2.64 -4.09 12.03
C CYS A 286 -3.09 -5.02 13.17
N SER A 287 -4.23 -5.68 13.04
CA SER A 287 -4.71 -6.67 14.01
C SER A 287 -3.77 -7.87 14.10
N LEU A 288 -3.33 -8.42 12.97
CA LEU A 288 -2.39 -9.53 12.93
C LEU A 288 -1.04 -9.17 13.55
N ILE A 289 -0.48 -8.00 13.22
CA ILE A 289 0.78 -7.53 13.82
C ILE A 289 0.64 -7.31 15.33
N ALA A 290 -0.51 -6.81 15.80
CA ALA A 290 -0.78 -6.68 17.23
C ALA A 290 -0.84 -8.05 17.92
N ALA A 291 -1.41 -9.06 17.26
CA ALA A 291 -1.46 -10.44 17.74
C ALA A 291 -0.09 -11.11 17.84
N LEU A 292 0.84 -10.77 16.94
CA LEU A 292 2.20 -11.32 16.97
C LEU A 292 3.08 -10.69 18.04
N LYS A 293 2.79 -9.45 18.46
CA LYS A 293 3.54 -8.75 19.51
C LYS A 293 3.23 -9.21 20.93
N THR A 294 2.08 -9.84 21.15
CA THR A 294 1.77 -10.45 22.44
C THR A 294 2.63 -11.70 22.60
N LYS A 295 3.73 -11.57 23.35
CA LYS A 295 4.65 -12.67 23.67
C LYS A 295 3.82 -13.81 24.30
N PRO A 296 3.90 -15.06 23.83
CA PRO A 296 3.22 -16.15 24.52
C PRO A 296 3.70 -16.18 25.98
N PRO A 297 2.81 -16.44 26.95
CA PRO A 297 3.24 -16.59 28.32
C PRO A 297 4.33 -17.65 28.35
N SER A 298 5.51 -17.25 28.81
CA SER A 298 6.62 -18.18 29.05
C SER A 298 6.05 -19.33 29.86
N ALA A 299 6.12 -20.54 29.33
CA ALA A 299 5.92 -21.74 30.14
C ALA A 299 6.80 -21.57 31.38
N ALA A 300 6.21 -21.74 32.55
CA ALA A 300 6.90 -21.65 33.82
C ALA A 300 8.03 -22.70 33.85
N SER A 301 9.24 -22.28 33.52
CA SER A 301 10.43 -23.05 33.89
C SER A 301 10.60 -22.86 35.38
N THR A 302 10.28 -23.93 36.11
CA THR A 302 10.57 -24.07 37.53
C THR A 302 12.07 -23.95 37.69
N THR A 303 12.52 -23.01 38.50
CA THR A 303 13.92 -22.84 38.89
C THR A 303 14.46 -24.13 39.50
N VAL A 304 15.54 -24.67 38.95
CA VAL A 304 16.55 -25.37 39.75
C VAL A 304 17.70 -24.39 39.87
N ALA A 305 17.96 -23.96 41.10
CA ALA A 305 19.15 -23.22 41.44
C ALA A 305 20.34 -24.19 41.42
N GLU A 306 21.31 -23.92 40.56
CA GLU A 306 22.69 -24.37 40.73
C GLU A 306 23.55 -23.10 40.72
N GLY A 307 24.32 -22.93 41.79
CA GLY A 307 25.40 -21.95 41.83
C GLY A 307 26.52 -22.40 40.90
N ASP A 308 27.22 -21.45 40.31
CA ASP A 308 28.61 -21.19 40.67
C ASP A 308 29.14 -19.98 39.88
N GLU A 309 29.95 -19.22 40.61
CA GLU A 309 31.06 -18.31 40.28
C GLU A 309 31.34 -17.98 38.81
N ASP A 310 31.40 -16.69 38.47
CA ASP A 310 32.68 -15.99 38.28
C ASP A 310 32.44 -14.52 37.88
N GLY A 311 33.28 -13.64 38.43
CA GLY A 311 33.14 -12.20 38.34
C GLY A 311 33.54 -11.60 37.00
N GLU A 312 33.19 -10.33 36.84
CA GLU A 312 34.06 -9.37 36.16
C GLU A 312 33.67 -7.95 36.58
N ASP A 313 34.73 -7.16 36.73
CA ASP A 313 34.83 -5.85 37.33
C ASP A 313 34.02 -4.76 36.62
N GLU A 314 33.48 -3.80 37.38
CA GLU A 314 33.62 -2.39 36.99
C GLU A 314 33.65 -1.47 38.23
N ASP A 315 34.88 -1.07 38.55
CA ASP A 315 35.26 0.05 39.41
C ASP A 315 34.81 1.38 38.77
N GLY A 316 34.28 2.32 39.57
CA GLY A 316 33.63 3.47 38.95
C GLY A 316 33.12 4.62 39.80
N ARG A 317 33.72 4.88 40.97
CA ARG A 317 33.93 6.26 41.50
C ARG A 317 32.79 6.97 42.28
N ARG A 318 33.20 7.31 43.53
CA ARG A 318 32.87 8.48 44.39
C ARG A 318 31.52 8.53 45.11
N THR A 319 31.41 8.96 46.37
CA THR A 319 32.25 9.08 47.58
C THR A 319 31.38 9.77 48.65
N ARG A 320 31.64 9.41 49.91
CA ARG A 320 31.56 10.23 51.15
C ARG A 320 30.23 10.40 51.90
N GLY A 321 30.33 10.10 53.20
CA GLY A 321 29.54 10.68 54.30
C GLY A 321 29.05 9.62 55.30
N ALA A 322 29.93 8.97 56.07
CA ALA A 322 30.34 9.35 57.43
C ALA A 322 29.17 9.46 58.46
N ASN A 323 28.98 8.45 59.32
CA ASN A 323 29.24 8.54 60.77
C ASN A 323 28.89 7.26 61.56
N MET A 324 29.72 7.03 62.58
CA MET A 324 29.81 5.94 63.56
C MET A 324 28.78 6.06 64.74
N PRO A 325 28.73 5.10 65.70
CA PRO A 325 27.54 4.71 66.51
C PRO A 325 27.80 4.91 68.04
N PRO A 326 27.38 4.09 69.04
CA PRO A 326 26.20 3.19 69.28
C PRO A 326 25.51 3.37 70.69
N THR A 327 24.54 2.48 71.02
CA THR A 327 24.11 1.90 72.35
C THR A 327 23.08 2.64 73.26
N PRO A 328 22.45 1.96 74.27
CA PRO A 328 21.74 0.65 74.29
C PRO A 328 20.42 0.67 75.15
N GLU A 329 19.88 -0.53 75.46
CA GLU A 329 18.78 -0.87 76.42
C GLU A 329 17.34 -0.70 75.86
N GLU A 330 16.39 -1.64 76.02
CA GLU A 330 16.10 -2.51 77.16
C GLU A 330 15.28 -3.75 76.73
N ALA A 331 15.21 -4.75 77.60
CA ALA A 331 14.81 -6.14 77.35
C ALA A 331 13.34 -6.50 77.70
N VAL A 332 13.03 -7.79 77.50
CA VAL A 332 12.02 -8.64 78.19
C VAL A 332 10.78 -9.04 77.37
N GLY A 333 10.58 -10.37 77.23
CA GLY A 333 9.30 -10.96 76.82
C GLY A 333 9.39 -12.40 76.28
N ILE A 334 9.25 -13.39 77.16
CA ILE A 334 9.54 -14.82 76.97
C ILE A 334 8.31 -15.64 76.52
N ASN A 335 8.57 -16.64 75.66
CA ASN A 335 7.91 -17.94 75.39
C ASN A 335 6.44 -18.07 74.93
N GLY A 336 6.29 -18.88 73.88
CA GLY A 336 5.06 -19.57 73.51
C GLY A 336 5.21 -20.40 72.23
N LEU A 337 6.05 -21.45 72.25
CA LEU A 337 6.17 -22.42 71.16
C LEU A 337 4.92 -23.33 71.09
N SER A 338 4.35 -23.46 69.89
CA SER A 338 3.48 -24.58 69.51
C SER A 338 3.84 -25.00 68.07
N PRO A 339 4.06 -26.30 67.79
CA PRO A 339 4.55 -26.76 66.50
C PRO A 339 3.45 -26.72 65.43
N PRO A 340 3.80 -26.43 64.15
CA PRO A 340 2.83 -26.37 63.08
C PRO A 340 2.36 -27.78 62.65
N PRO A 341 1.08 -27.94 62.26
CA PRO A 341 0.58 -29.20 61.71
C PRO A 341 1.15 -29.50 60.31
N PRO A 342 1.18 -30.79 59.90
CA PRO A 342 1.92 -31.27 58.73
C PRO A 342 1.33 -30.80 57.38
N PRO A 343 2.15 -30.74 56.31
CA PRO A 343 1.71 -30.28 55.00
C PRO A 343 0.82 -31.32 54.32
N HIS A 344 -0.44 -30.96 54.08
CA HIS A 344 -1.32 -31.71 53.18
C HIS A 344 -1.09 -31.33 51.71
N PRO A 345 -1.38 -32.26 50.79
CA PRO A 345 -0.63 -32.45 49.55
C PRO A 345 -0.92 -31.38 48.49
N SER A 346 0.15 -31.08 47.75
CA SER A 346 0.17 -30.45 46.44
C SER A 346 -1.10 -30.67 45.62
N GLN A 347 -1.88 -29.60 45.42
CA GLN A 347 -2.73 -29.44 44.24
C GLN A 347 -2.16 -28.30 43.38
N LYS A 348 -1.02 -28.59 42.74
CA LYS A 348 -0.77 -28.07 41.39
C LYS A 348 -1.73 -28.80 40.46
N ALA A 349 -2.93 -28.27 40.30
CA ALA A 349 -3.71 -28.48 39.09
C ALA A 349 -3.73 -27.13 38.38
N GLY A 350 -2.71 -26.90 37.56
CA GLY A 350 -2.77 -25.82 36.59
C GLY A 350 -3.99 -26.07 35.71
N ASP A 351 -4.98 -25.21 35.82
CA ASP A 351 -6.14 -25.21 34.96
C ASP A 351 -5.66 -25.08 33.49
N PRO A 352 -5.90 -26.07 32.63
CA PRO A 352 -5.46 -26.02 31.23
C PRO A 352 -6.21 -24.94 30.43
N THR A 353 -7.17 -24.22 31.00
CA THR A 353 -7.86 -23.12 30.32
C THR A 353 -7.08 -21.80 30.26
N CYS A 354 -5.95 -21.67 30.97
CA CYS A 354 -5.14 -20.45 30.94
C CYS A 354 -4.22 -20.35 29.69
N ILE A 355 -4.03 -21.44 28.94
CA ILE A 355 -2.98 -21.52 27.90
C ILE A 355 -3.44 -21.04 26.50
N LEU A 356 -4.69 -20.60 26.32
CA LEU A 356 -5.23 -20.13 25.02
C LEU A 356 -5.73 -18.66 25.00
N GLN A 357 -5.26 -17.82 25.91
CA GLN A 357 -5.86 -16.50 26.15
C GLN A 357 -5.17 -15.27 25.51
N GLU A 358 -4.01 -15.39 24.86
CA GLU A 358 -3.28 -14.19 24.41
C GLU A 358 -2.86 -14.17 22.94
N MET A 359 -3.79 -14.45 22.02
CA MET A 359 -3.64 -13.94 20.66
C MET A 359 -4.81 -12.99 20.40
N HIS A 360 -4.54 -11.82 19.83
CA HIS A 360 -5.57 -10.98 19.21
C HIS A 360 -6.36 -11.86 18.23
N LYS A 361 -7.63 -12.11 18.52
CA LYS A 361 -8.42 -13.08 17.75
C LYS A 361 -9.21 -12.32 16.69
N VAL A 362 -8.97 -12.71 15.44
CA VAL A 362 -9.70 -12.22 14.28
C VAL A 362 -10.91 -13.12 14.07
N PHE A 363 -12.07 -12.50 13.98
CA PHE A 363 -13.34 -13.18 13.72
C PHE A 363 -13.96 -12.65 12.44
N LEU A 364 -14.79 -13.48 11.84
CA LEU A 364 -15.64 -13.14 10.71
C LEU A 364 -17.08 -13.43 11.10
N VAL A 365 -17.97 -12.49 10.82
CA VAL A 365 -19.41 -12.66 10.99
C VAL A 365 -20.06 -12.59 9.61
N VAL A 366 -20.80 -13.64 9.30
CA VAL A 366 -21.60 -13.76 8.08
C VAL A 366 -22.94 -14.35 8.51
N ASP A 367 -24.03 -13.68 8.14
CA ASP A 367 -25.40 -14.13 8.38
C ASP A 367 -25.64 -14.57 9.84
N ASP A 368 -25.36 -13.66 10.78
CA ASP A 368 -25.51 -13.84 12.23
C ASP A 368 -24.63 -14.93 12.87
N GLN A 369 -23.70 -15.55 12.13
CA GLN A 369 -22.80 -16.58 12.64
C GLN A 369 -21.38 -16.05 12.85
N LEU A 370 -20.84 -16.24 14.06
CA LEU A 370 -19.47 -15.86 14.39
C LEU A 370 -18.50 -17.02 14.10
N HIS A 371 -17.60 -16.79 13.15
CA HIS A 371 -16.52 -17.71 12.78
C HIS A 371 -15.18 -17.18 13.29
N ARG A 372 -14.35 -18.05 13.87
CA ARG A 372 -12.97 -17.70 14.20
C ARG A 372 -12.10 -17.92 12.97
N LEU A 373 -11.36 -16.90 12.56
CA LEU A 373 -10.37 -17.03 11.50
C LEU A 373 -9.03 -17.41 12.12
N ASN A 374 -8.55 -18.61 11.80
CA ASN A 374 -7.19 -19.03 12.14
C ASN A 374 -6.29 -18.61 10.98
N PHE A 375 -5.50 -17.55 11.20
CA PHE A 375 -4.51 -17.07 10.22
C PHE A 375 -3.16 -17.77 10.33
N PHE A 376 -3.05 -18.80 11.17
CA PHE A 376 -1.83 -19.57 11.42
C PHE A 376 -2.18 -21.04 11.64
#